data_AF-A0A7V9VEQ0-F1
#
_entry.id   AF-A0A7V9VEQ0-F1
#
_cell.length_a   1.000
_cell.length_b   1.000
_cell.length_c   1.000
_cell.angle_alpha   90.00
_cell.angle_beta   90.00
_cell.angle_gamma   90.00
#
_symmetry.space_group_name_H-M   'P 1'
#
loop_
_entity.id
_entity.type
_entity.pdbx_description
1 polymer ?
#
loop_
_entity_poly.entity_id
_entity_poly.type
_entity_poly.pdbx_seq_one_letter_code
_entity_poly.pdbx_strand_id
1 'polypeptide(L)'
;MIATVGQRMAQWQQEQLDLTNRNRLLHLSTSSTRPTSIEIVAPSVEDIFQRLVSGSGWTIRGYPDGERAGSGTNVEPTDISGLLTDGVSISSMLEERVNRVAGRLLVRARQSEQEQGVNTLFIAFGLLKWREQSSGETWRYAPLVLLPVTIEELPKDGAYRISGAGEDPEFNQTLTERLKRDFGLQLSVELSEGSSLADVFAEVRDIISSRAGWGILEQAHVSHFQFHKIRMFHDLGQHV
;
A
#
# COMPACT_ATOMS: atom_id res chain seq x y z
N MET A 1 39.72 -8.00 -8.57
CA MET A 1 39.02 -7.99 -7.27
C MET A 1 37.77 -8.84 -7.42
N ILE A 2 37.68 -9.96 -6.72
CA ILE A 2 36.53 -10.87 -6.78
C ILE A 2 35.45 -10.27 -5.88
N ALA A 3 34.33 -9.83 -6.47
CA ALA A 3 33.18 -9.38 -5.70
C ALA A 3 32.75 -10.51 -4.76
N THR A 4 32.67 -10.21 -3.46
CA THR A 4 32.30 -11.18 -2.42
C THR A 4 30.91 -11.75 -2.75
N VAL A 5 30.64 -12.99 -2.35
CA VAL A 5 29.35 -13.65 -2.56
C VAL A 5 28.17 -12.77 -2.10
N GLY A 6 28.33 -11.97 -1.04
CA GLY A 6 27.36 -10.96 -0.60
C GLY A 6 27.13 -9.79 -1.57
N GLN A 7 28.17 -9.30 -2.28
CA GLN A 7 28.03 -8.23 -3.28
C GLN A 7 27.32 -8.73 -4.54
N ARG A 8 27.62 -9.96 -4.98
CA ARG A 8 26.90 -10.60 -6.09
C ARG A 8 25.45 -10.87 -5.75
N MET A 9 25.16 -11.26 -4.50
CA MET A 9 23.79 -11.46 -4.03
C MET A 9 23.01 -10.16 -3.89
N ALA A 10 23.59 -9.10 -3.33
CA ALA A 10 22.94 -7.78 -3.29
C ALA A 10 22.65 -7.25 -4.71
N GLN A 11 23.58 -7.45 -5.64
CA GLN A 11 23.39 -7.11 -7.05
C GLN A 11 22.29 -7.96 -7.71
N TRP A 12 22.22 -9.26 -7.43
CA TRP A 12 21.13 -10.14 -7.88
C TRP A 12 19.77 -9.79 -7.26
N GLN A 13 19.74 -9.41 -5.98
CA GLN A 13 18.52 -8.93 -5.30
C GLN A 13 18.02 -7.64 -5.95
N GLN A 14 18.93 -6.74 -6.33
CA GLN A 14 18.62 -5.52 -7.05
C GLN A 14 18.14 -5.77 -8.49
N GLU A 15 18.61 -6.86 -9.13
CA GLU A 15 18.18 -7.33 -10.46
C GLU A 15 16.81 -8.03 -10.46
N GLN A 16 16.36 -8.57 -9.33
CA GLN A 16 15.06 -9.26 -9.17
C GLN A 16 13.89 -8.34 -8.79
N LEU A 17 14.14 -7.05 -8.55
CA LEU A 17 13.07 -6.08 -8.36
C LEU A 17 12.40 -5.81 -9.71
N ASP A 18 11.17 -6.31 -9.89
CA ASP A 18 10.38 -6.05 -11.10
C ASP A 18 10.07 -4.54 -11.22
N LEU A 19 10.87 -3.80 -11.98
CA LEU A 19 10.63 -2.37 -12.24
C LEU A 19 9.71 -2.13 -13.45
N THR A 20 8.96 -3.14 -13.91
CA THR A 20 8.05 -2.99 -15.04
C THR A 20 6.78 -2.23 -14.66
N ASN A 21 6.09 -1.74 -15.69
CA ASN A 21 4.79 -1.04 -15.55
C ASN A 21 3.68 -1.88 -14.91
N ARG A 22 3.89 -3.19 -14.72
CA ARG A 22 2.93 -4.10 -14.08
C ARG A 22 3.10 -4.16 -12.57
N ASN A 23 4.24 -3.70 -12.04
CA ASN A 23 4.48 -3.73 -10.60
C ASN A 23 3.67 -2.65 -9.88
N ARG A 24 2.73 -3.10 -9.05
CA ARG A 24 1.83 -2.23 -8.27
C ARG A 24 2.54 -1.50 -7.13
N LEU A 25 3.76 -1.93 -6.75
CA LEU A 25 4.64 -1.18 -5.86
C LEU A 25 5.18 0.10 -6.54
N LEU A 26 5.11 0.22 -7.86
CA LEU A 26 5.51 1.44 -8.59
C LEU A 26 4.35 2.10 -9.32
N HIS A 27 3.29 1.34 -9.62
CA HIS A 27 2.17 1.76 -10.44
C HIS A 27 0.85 1.28 -9.86
N LEU A 28 0.50 1.80 -8.69
CA LEU A 28 -0.80 1.57 -8.10
C LEU A 28 -1.88 2.28 -8.93
N SER A 29 -2.84 1.50 -9.43
CA SER A 29 -4.01 2.07 -10.12
C SER A 29 -4.94 2.72 -9.12
N THR A 30 -5.11 4.03 -9.21
CA THR A 30 -6.10 4.83 -8.49
C THR A 30 -7.37 5.06 -9.34
N SER A 31 -7.60 4.21 -10.35
CA SER A 31 -8.73 4.36 -11.27
C SER A 31 -10.06 4.16 -10.56
N SER A 32 -10.90 5.19 -10.60
CA SER A 32 -12.29 5.14 -10.14
C SER A 32 -13.20 4.34 -11.07
N THR A 33 -12.78 3.91 -12.27
CA THR A 33 -13.63 3.15 -13.20
C THR A 33 -13.48 1.64 -13.05
N ARG A 34 -12.24 1.16 -12.82
CA ARG A 34 -11.92 -0.26 -12.61
C ARG A 34 -11.00 -0.41 -11.40
N PRO A 35 -11.52 -0.21 -10.18
CA PRO A 35 -10.76 -0.30 -8.96
C PRO A 35 -10.23 -1.72 -8.78
N THR A 36 -8.93 -1.79 -8.51
CA THR A 36 -8.25 -3.02 -8.09
C THR A 36 -7.85 -2.95 -6.62
N SER A 37 -8.10 -1.80 -5.98
CA SER A 37 -7.86 -1.51 -4.58
C SER A 37 -9.12 -0.88 -3.98
N ILE A 38 -9.20 -0.93 -2.65
CA ILE A 38 -10.20 -0.19 -1.89
C ILE A 38 -9.48 0.98 -1.23
N GLU A 39 -9.78 2.19 -1.65
CA GLU A 39 -9.35 3.41 -0.95
C GLU A 39 -10.21 3.60 0.29
N ILE A 40 -9.56 3.86 1.43
CA ILE A 40 -10.21 4.24 2.69
C ILE A 40 -10.03 5.75 2.87
N VAL A 41 -11.14 6.46 3.05
CA VAL A 41 -11.17 7.92 3.20
C VAL A 41 -11.38 8.39 4.63
N ALA A 42 -11.86 7.51 5.51
CA ALA A 42 -12.04 7.79 6.93
C ALA A 42 -11.98 6.50 7.76
N PRO A 43 -11.43 6.51 8.99
CA PRO A 43 -10.81 7.64 9.68
C PRO A 43 -9.46 8.05 9.06
N SER A 44 -8.67 8.89 9.73
CA SER A 44 -7.39 9.35 9.18
C SER A 44 -6.45 8.18 8.87
N VAL A 45 -5.53 8.39 7.93
CA VAL A 45 -4.55 7.37 7.52
C VAL A 45 -3.71 6.90 8.72
N GLU A 46 -3.37 7.82 9.64
CA GLU A 46 -2.65 7.53 10.88
C GLU A 46 -3.50 6.65 11.83
N ASP A 47 -4.78 6.98 12.04
CA ASP A 47 -5.66 6.17 12.91
C ASP A 47 -5.82 4.73 12.37
N ILE A 48 -5.95 4.60 11.05
CA ILE A 48 -6.03 3.29 10.39
C ILE A 48 -4.73 2.51 10.64
N PHE A 49 -3.59 3.16 10.45
CA PHE A 49 -2.27 2.56 10.65
C PHE A 49 -2.08 2.07 12.09
N GLN A 50 -2.26 2.95 13.08
CA GLN A 50 -2.07 2.61 14.50
C GLN A 50 -2.98 1.46 14.94
N ARG A 51 -4.25 1.46 14.50
CA ARG A 51 -5.17 0.36 14.83
C ARG A 51 -4.74 -0.96 14.19
N LEU A 52 -4.32 -0.96 12.93
CA LEU A 52 -3.92 -2.20 12.25
C LEU A 52 -2.59 -2.74 12.78
N VAL A 53 -1.62 -1.89 13.13
CA VAL A 53 -0.35 -2.31 13.77
C VAL A 53 -0.60 -2.95 15.13
N SER A 54 -1.60 -2.49 15.89
CA SER A 54 -2.00 -3.13 17.16
C SER A 54 -2.67 -4.51 16.98
N GLY A 55 -2.83 -5.00 15.74
CA GLY A 55 -3.52 -6.25 15.43
C GLY A 55 -5.05 -6.14 15.42
N SER A 56 -5.59 -4.94 15.66
CA SER A 56 -7.02 -4.67 15.55
C SER A 56 -7.44 -4.55 14.07
N GLY A 57 -8.75 -4.38 13.83
CA GLY A 57 -9.29 -4.29 12.48
C GLY A 57 -10.38 -3.26 12.31
N TRP A 58 -10.72 -3.03 11.05
CA TRP A 58 -11.77 -2.15 10.57
C TRP A 58 -12.73 -2.90 9.68
N THR A 59 -14.02 -2.68 9.91
CA THR A 59 -15.09 -3.13 9.04
C THR A 59 -15.30 -2.06 7.97
N ILE A 60 -15.05 -2.42 6.71
CA ILE A 60 -15.13 -1.47 5.58
C ILE A 60 -16.58 -1.31 5.14
N ARG A 61 -17.00 -0.05 5.00
CA ARG A 61 -18.29 0.36 4.41
C ARG A 61 -18.05 1.29 3.23
N GLY A 62 -19.02 1.34 2.32
CA GLY A 62 -19.04 2.30 1.23
C GLY A 62 -19.48 3.68 1.66
N TYR A 63 -19.25 4.65 0.78
CA TYR A 63 -19.74 6.00 0.93
C TYR A 63 -21.27 6.04 0.74
N PRO A 64 -22.03 6.77 1.58
CA PRO A 64 -23.49 6.74 1.59
C PRO A 64 -24.13 7.39 0.35
N ASP A 65 -23.56 8.50 -0.15
CA ASP A 65 -24.26 9.42 -1.07
C ASP A 65 -23.70 9.46 -2.51
N GLY A 66 -22.95 8.44 -2.93
CA GLY A 66 -22.33 8.38 -4.26
C GLY A 66 -20.82 8.15 -4.20
N GLU A 67 -20.21 7.77 -5.33
CA GLU A 67 -18.76 7.63 -5.39
C GLU A 67 -18.08 8.99 -5.22
N ARG A 68 -17.18 9.11 -4.24
CA ARG A 68 -16.28 10.24 -4.16
C ARG A 68 -15.26 10.08 -5.27
N ALA A 69 -15.38 10.87 -6.34
CA ALA A 69 -14.33 10.89 -7.36
C ALA A 69 -13.02 11.34 -6.70
N GLY A 70 -12.00 10.47 -6.79
CA GLY A 70 -10.69 10.65 -6.16
C GLY A 70 -10.12 12.05 -6.38
N SER A 71 -9.33 12.52 -5.41
CA SER A 71 -8.87 13.91 -5.23
C SER A 71 -8.93 14.77 -6.51
N GLY A 72 -10.01 15.55 -6.67
CA GLY A 72 -10.19 16.37 -7.89
C GLY A 72 -11.61 16.84 -8.19
N THR A 73 -12.63 16.42 -7.44
CA THR A 73 -13.99 16.96 -7.60
C THR A 73 -14.43 17.72 -6.37
N ASN A 74 -14.96 18.94 -6.58
CA ASN A 74 -15.64 19.77 -5.59
C ASN A 74 -16.99 19.14 -5.22
N VAL A 75 -16.99 17.91 -4.72
CA VAL A 75 -18.15 17.38 -3.99
C VAL A 75 -18.01 17.90 -2.57
N GLU A 76 -19.01 18.67 -2.11
CA GLU A 76 -19.14 19.04 -0.70
C GLU A 76 -18.91 17.78 0.14
N PRO A 77 -17.99 17.80 1.12
CA PRO A 77 -17.77 16.63 1.97
C PRO A 77 -19.11 16.25 2.61
N THR A 78 -19.71 15.12 2.20
CA THR A 78 -20.84 14.57 2.93
C THR A 78 -20.36 14.34 4.36
N ASP A 79 -21.16 14.77 5.34
CA ASP A 79 -20.85 14.54 6.74
C ASP A 79 -20.91 13.03 7.03
N ILE A 80 -19.74 12.40 7.00
CA ILE A 80 -19.55 11.00 7.34
C ILE A 80 -19.32 10.79 8.84
N SER A 81 -19.30 11.85 9.65
CA SER A 81 -18.97 11.78 11.08
C SER A 81 -19.95 10.86 11.82
N GLY A 82 -21.23 10.84 11.43
CA GLY A 82 -22.23 9.93 12.00
C GLY A 82 -22.05 8.45 11.63
N LEU A 83 -21.23 8.16 10.61
CA LEU A 83 -20.90 6.79 10.19
C LEU A 83 -19.61 6.26 10.83
N LEU A 84 -18.76 7.17 11.35
CA LEU A 84 -17.51 6.83 12.01
C LEU A 84 -17.78 6.35 13.43
N THR A 85 -18.15 5.07 13.52
CA THR A 85 -18.20 4.34 14.78
C THR A 85 -16.89 3.58 15.00
N ASP A 86 -16.61 3.22 16.25
CA ASP A 86 -15.41 2.46 16.57
C ASP A 86 -15.33 1.16 15.75
N GLY A 87 -14.23 0.98 15.01
CA GLY A 87 -14.05 -0.20 14.16
C GLY A 87 -14.76 -0.15 12.81
N VAL A 88 -15.34 0.98 12.38
CA VAL A 88 -15.86 1.17 11.00
C VAL A 88 -15.01 2.16 10.20
N SER A 89 -14.64 1.77 8.98
CA SER A 89 -13.92 2.62 8.03
C SER A 89 -14.74 2.83 6.76
N ILE A 90 -14.63 4.00 6.15
CA ILE A 90 -15.41 4.39 4.97
C ILE A 90 -14.51 4.42 3.75
N SER A 91 -14.96 3.80 2.66
CA SER A 91 -14.32 3.86 1.35
C SER A 91 -14.83 5.03 0.51
N SER A 92 -14.07 5.46 -0.51
CA SER A 92 -14.54 6.41 -1.52
C SER A 92 -15.60 5.84 -2.46
N MET A 93 -15.77 4.51 -2.49
CA MET A 93 -16.72 3.80 -3.37
C MET A 93 -18.07 3.53 -2.69
N LEU A 94 -19.11 3.28 -3.48
CA LEU A 94 -20.40 2.76 -2.99
C LEU A 94 -20.28 1.37 -2.35
N GLU A 95 -21.18 1.06 -1.40
CA GLU A 95 -21.20 -0.19 -0.63
C GLU A 95 -21.14 -1.44 -1.51
N GLU A 96 -22.01 -1.54 -2.53
CA GLU A 96 -22.04 -2.68 -3.45
C GLU A 96 -20.71 -2.88 -4.20
N ARG A 97 -20.02 -1.77 -4.48
CA ARG A 97 -18.75 -1.79 -5.19
C ARG A 97 -17.60 -2.16 -4.26
N VAL A 98 -17.60 -1.64 -3.04
CA VAL A 98 -16.69 -2.08 -1.97
C VAL A 98 -16.80 -3.59 -1.81
N ASN A 99 -18.01 -4.12 -1.60
CA ASN A 99 -18.23 -5.55 -1.38
C ASN A 99 -17.77 -6.39 -2.59
N ARG A 100 -18.00 -5.91 -3.81
CA ARG A 100 -17.51 -6.58 -5.04
C ARG A 100 -15.99 -6.62 -5.13
N VAL A 101 -15.30 -5.53 -4.79
CA VAL A 101 -13.83 -5.46 -4.82
C VAL A 101 -13.26 -6.30 -3.67
N ALA A 102 -13.82 -6.17 -2.46
CA ALA A 102 -13.42 -6.90 -1.27
C ALA A 102 -13.55 -8.42 -1.44
N GLY A 103 -14.65 -8.90 -2.02
CA GLY A 103 -14.82 -10.32 -2.35
C GLY A 103 -13.74 -10.85 -3.32
N ARG A 104 -13.34 -10.04 -4.32
CA ARG A 104 -12.23 -10.40 -5.22
C ARG A 104 -10.88 -10.43 -4.50
N LEU A 105 -10.64 -9.48 -3.60
CA LEU A 105 -9.44 -9.46 -2.77
C LEU A 105 -9.38 -10.69 -1.86
N LEU A 106 -10.49 -11.05 -1.21
CA LEU A 106 -10.59 -12.24 -0.36
C LEU A 106 -10.29 -13.53 -1.14
N VAL A 107 -10.93 -13.72 -2.30
CA VAL A 107 -10.72 -14.92 -3.13
C VAL A 107 -9.26 -15.03 -3.56
N ARG A 108 -8.65 -13.92 -4.01
CA ARG A 108 -7.26 -13.91 -4.46
C ARG A 108 -6.27 -14.07 -3.29
N ALA A 109 -6.58 -13.54 -2.11
CA ALA A 109 -5.77 -13.75 -0.90
C ALA A 109 -5.72 -15.23 -0.52
N ARG A 110 -6.88 -15.90 -0.49
CA ARG A 110 -6.97 -17.34 -0.23
C ARG A 110 -6.23 -18.17 -1.28
N GLN A 111 -6.35 -17.80 -2.56
CA GLN A 111 -5.64 -18.48 -3.64
C GLN A 111 -4.12 -18.34 -3.48
N SER A 112 -3.63 -17.13 -3.17
CA SER A 112 -2.21 -16.86 -2.94
C SER A 112 -1.65 -17.68 -1.76
N GLU A 113 -2.41 -17.77 -0.68
CA GLU A 113 -2.03 -18.56 0.49
C GLU A 113 -2.01 -20.06 0.18
N GLN A 114 -3.01 -20.58 -0.54
CA GLN A 114 -3.10 -22.00 -0.89
C GLN A 114 -2.06 -22.44 -1.92
N GLU A 115 -1.80 -21.63 -2.95
CA GLU A 115 -0.92 -22.00 -4.06
C GLU A 115 0.56 -21.71 -3.78
N GLN A 116 0.84 -20.61 -3.08
CA GLN A 116 2.20 -20.09 -2.92
C GLN A 116 2.63 -20.00 -1.45
N GLY A 117 1.71 -20.21 -0.50
CA GLY A 117 2.02 -20.10 0.93
C GLY A 117 2.37 -18.68 1.39
N VAL A 118 2.03 -17.65 0.59
CA VAL A 118 2.40 -16.26 0.87
C VAL A 118 1.19 -15.35 0.98
N ASN A 119 1.22 -14.45 1.96
CA ASN A 119 0.28 -13.34 2.04
C ASN A 119 0.65 -12.28 1.00
N THR A 120 -0.27 -12.00 0.08
CA THR A 120 -0.12 -10.94 -0.92
C THR A 120 -1.04 -9.76 -0.67
N LEU A 121 -1.86 -9.77 0.40
CA LEU A 121 -2.80 -8.71 0.71
C LEU A 121 -2.17 -7.73 1.71
N PHE A 122 -2.08 -6.47 1.29
CA PHE A 122 -1.54 -5.39 2.11
C PHE A 122 -2.45 -4.18 2.04
N ILE A 123 -2.36 -3.34 3.06
CA ILE A 123 -2.77 -1.95 2.97
C ILE A 123 -1.54 -1.10 2.69
N ALA A 124 -1.65 -0.22 1.70
CA ALA A 124 -0.66 0.79 1.36
C ALA A 124 -1.04 2.12 2.01
N PHE A 125 -0.11 2.76 2.71
CA PHE A 125 -0.26 4.06 3.33
C PHE A 125 0.66 5.08 2.65
N GLY A 126 0.05 6.17 2.19
CA GLY A 126 0.75 7.22 1.47
C GLY A 126 1.13 6.79 0.05
N LEU A 127 0.87 7.65 -0.93
CA LEU A 127 1.29 7.44 -2.31
C LEU A 127 2.24 8.55 -2.73
N LEU A 128 3.44 8.18 -3.15
CA LEU A 128 4.28 9.10 -3.92
C LEU A 128 3.64 9.30 -5.29
N LYS A 129 3.34 10.55 -5.62
CA LYS A 129 2.84 11.00 -6.91
C LYS A 129 3.95 11.69 -7.68
N TRP A 130 4.26 11.22 -8.87
CA TRP A 130 5.20 11.90 -9.78
C TRP A 130 4.79 11.73 -11.24
N ARG A 131 5.44 12.49 -12.12
CA ARG A 131 5.21 12.42 -13.57
C ARG A 131 6.48 11.95 -14.27
N GLU A 132 6.37 10.92 -15.09
CA GLU A 132 7.48 10.49 -15.94
C GLU A 132 7.56 11.40 -17.16
N GLN A 133 8.71 12.03 -17.40
CA GLN A 133 8.89 12.90 -18.56
C GLN A 133 9.01 12.11 -19.88
N SER A 134 9.40 10.84 -19.82
CA SER A 134 9.73 10.02 -20.99
C SER A 134 8.57 9.22 -21.58
N SER A 135 7.44 9.06 -20.87
CA SER A 135 6.36 8.14 -21.25
C SER A 135 5.01 8.82 -21.54
N GLY A 136 5.03 10.13 -21.85
CA GLY A 136 3.83 10.97 -21.89
C GLY A 136 3.49 11.45 -20.47
N GLU A 137 2.76 12.55 -20.34
CA GLU A 137 2.44 13.22 -19.06
C GLU A 137 1.50 12.39 -18.14
N THR A 138 1.82 11.12 -17.88
CA THR A 138 1.02 10.23 -17.05
C THR A 138 1.51 10.30 -15.62
N TRP A 139 0.57 10.54 -14.70
CA TRP A 139 0.82 10.47 -13.27
C TRP A 139 1.09 9.02 -12.84
N ARG A 140 2.16 8.83 -12.07
CA ARG A 140 2.50 7.57 -11.40
C ARG A 140 2.24 7.69 -9.91
N TYR A 141 1.86 6.58 -9.32
CA TYR A 141 1.55 6.45 -7.90
C TYR A 141 2.23 5.21 -7.35
N ALA A 142 3.06 5.38 -6.33
CA ALA A 142 3.73 4.28 -5.64
C ALA A 142 3.44 4.35 -4.13
N PRO A 143 3.02 3.25 -3.50
CA PRO A 143 2.94 3.15 -2.04
C PRO A 143 4.24 3.54 -1.35
N LEU A 144 4.15 4.21 -0.20
CA LEU A 144 5.31 4.51 0.65
C LEU A 144 5.48 3.41 1.70
N VAL A 145 4.46 3.18 2.53
CA VAL A 145 4.46 2.18 3.59
C VAL A 145 3.43 1.11 3.28
N LEU A 146 3.76 -0.16 3.51
CA LEU A 146 2.87 -1.28 3.31
C LEU A 146 2.79 -2.11 4.58
N LEU A 147 1.57 -2.46 5.00
CA LEU A 147 1.32 -3.33 6.14
C LEU A 147 0.57 -4.59 5.67
N PRO A 148 1.06 -5.80 5.97
CA PRO A 148 0.32 -7.03 5.73
C PRO A 148 -1.02 -7.04 6.48
N VAL A 149 -2.10 -7.36 5.77
CA VAL A 149 -3.44 -7.43 6.37
C VAL A 149 -4.15 -8.72 5.98
N THR A 150 -5.14 -9.09 6.78
CA THR A 150 -6.10 -10.16 6.47
C THR A 150 -7.45 -9.55 6.10
N ILE A 151 -8.27 -10.33 5.41
CA ILE A 151 -9.63 -9.95 5.06
C ILE A 151 -10.59 -11.10 5.40
N GLU A 152 -11.71 -10.77 6.02
CA GLU A 152 -12.77 -11.71 6.33
C GLU A 152 -14.14 -11.14 5.92
N GLU A 153 -15.03 -12.01 5.47
CA GLU A 153 -16.43 -11.67 5.20
C GLU A 153 -17.25 -11.90 6.47
N LEU A 154 -18.01 -10.90 6.89
CA LEU A 154 -18.81 -10.94 8.10
C LEU A 154 -20.16 -11.63 7.82
N PRO A 155 -20.55 -12.65 8.61
CA PRO A 155 -21.77 -13.43 8.36
C PRO A 155 -23.08 -12.64 8.42
N LYS A 156 -23.10 -11.49 9.11
CA LYS A 156 -24.33 -10.77 9.45
C LYS A 156 -24.89 -9.94 8.30
N ASP A 157 -24.02 -9.21 7.60
CA ASP A 157 -24.40 -8.24 6.57
C ASP A 157 -23.58 -8.36 5.28
N GLY A 158 -22.73 -9.39 5.17
CA GLY A 158 -21.92 -9.64 3.96
C GLY A 158 -20.82 -8.62 3.74
N ALA A 159 -20.55 -7.77 4.72
CA ALA A 159 -19.50 -6.79 4.63
C ALA A 159 -18.16 -7.35 5.07
N TYR A 160 -17.08 -6.63 4.80
CA TYR A 160 -15.73 -7.15 4.98
C TYR A 160 -14.99 -6.45 6.11
N ARG A 161 -14.25 -7.23 6.91
CA ARG A 161 -13.33 -6.73 7.93
C ARG A 161 -11.90 -6.95 7.50
N ILE A 162 -11.09 -5.90 7.63
CA ILE A 162 -9.64 -5.91 7.43
C ILE A 162 -8.96 -5.82 8.78
N SER A 163 -8.00 -6.69 9.05
CA SER A 163 -7.23 -6.68 10.29
C SER A 163 -5.73 -6.78 9.99
N GLY A 164 -4.88 -6.30 10.90
CA GLY A 164 -3.44 -6.53 10.79
C GLY A 164 -3.12 -8.02 10.76
N ALA A 165 -2.14 -8.44 9.94
CA ALA A 165 -1.74 -9.85 9.87
C ALA A 165 -0.74 -10.25 10.97
N GLY A 166 -0.40 -9.34 11.90
CA GLY A 166 0.60 -9.57 12.94
C GLY A 166 2.05 -9.52 12.45
N GLU A 167 2.27 -8.98 11.24
CA GLU A 167 3.59 -8.68 10.68
C GLU A 167 3.85 -7.17 10.71
N ASP A 168 5.12 -6.79 10.77
CA ASP A 168 5.54 -5.39 10.82
C ASP A 168 5.26 -4.64 9.51
N PRO A 169 5.03 -3.32 9.57
CA PRO A 169 4.95 -2.49 8.38
C PRO A 169 6.33 -2.38 7.72
N GLU A 170 6.36 -2.39 6.39
CA GLU A 170 7.56 -2.32 5.58
C GLU A 170 7.52 -1.09 4.66
N PHE A 171 8.64 -0.39 4.54
CA PHE A 171 8.80 0.67 3.54
C PHE A 171 8.98 0.06 2.15
N ASN A 172 8.46 0.70 1.12
CA ASN A 172 8.54 0.21 -0.25
C ASN A 172 9.97 0.29 -0.82
N GLN A 173 10.75 -0.77 -0.61
CA GLN A 173 12.13 -0.85 -1.10
C GLN A 173 12.23 -0.82 -2.63
N THR A 174 11.22 -1.31 -3.35
CA THR A 174 11.19 -1.22 -4.82
C THR A 174 11.16 0.24 -5.27
N LEU A 175 10.40 1.08 -4.56
CA LEU A 175 10.36 2.51 -4.81
C LEU A 175 11.71 3.16 -4.51
N THR A 176 12.35 2.84 -3.37
CA THR A 176 13.67 3.34 -3.02
C THR A 176 14.69 3.08 -4.13
N GLU A 177 14.76 1.85 -4.61
CA GLU A 177 15.69 1.47 -5.68
C GLU A 177 15.37 2.14 -7.01
N ARG A 178 14.08 2.24 -7.37
CA ARG A 178 13.65 2.97 -8.57
C ARG A 178 14.06 4.44 -8.49
N LEU A 179 13.86 5.10 -7.36
CA LEU A 179 14.18 6.51 -7.17
C LEU A 179 15.68 6.78 -7.20
N LYS A 180 16.47 5.89 -6.61
CA LYS A 180 17.92 5.95 -6.63
C LYS A 180 18.46 5.79 -8.04
N ARG A 181 17.98 4.78 -8.78
CA ARG A 181 18.43 4.47 -10.14
C ARG A 181 18.05 5.54 -11.15
N ASP A 182 16.80 5.99 -11.14
CA ASP A 182 16.26 6.84 -12.20
C ASP A 182 16.39 8.33 -11.92
N PHE A 183 16.40 8.72 -10.64
CA PHE A 183 16.38 10.12 -10.23
C PHE A 183 17.54 10.53 -9.33
N GLY A 184 18.38 9.58 -8.89
CA GLY A 184 19.48 9.82 -7.96
C GLY A 184 19.00 10.16 -6.54
N LEU A 185 17.74 9.88 -6.21
CA LEU A 185 17.15 10.17 -4.89
C LEU A 185 17.31 8.94 -4.00
N GLN A 186 17.90 9.14 -2.81
CA GLN A 186 18.03 8.08 -1.82
C GLN A 186 16.97 8.32 -0.74
N LEU A 187 16.03 7.39 -0.63
CA LEU A 187 15.13 7.31 0.52
C LEU A 187 15.81 6.42 1.56
N SER A 188 16.06 6.96 2.75
CA SER A 188 16.66 6.25 3.88
C SER A 188 15.70 6.17 5.06
N VAL A 189 14.40 6.03 4.73
CA VAL A 189 13.34 5.90 5.72
C VAL A 189 13.41 4.52 6.35
N GLU A 190 13.65 4.49 7.65
CA GLU A 190 13.55 3.28 8.46
C GLU A 190 12.26 3.29 9.27
N LEU A 191 11.50 2.20 9.21
CA LEU A 191 10.33 2.00 10.06
C LEU A 191 10.77 1.27 11.32
N SER A 192 10.46 1.85 12.47
CA SER A 192 10.69 1.30 13.79
C SER A 192 9.36 1.09 14.51
N GLU A 193 9.39 0.31 15.59
CA GLU A 193 8.23 0.16 16.46
C GLU A 193 7.82 1.54 17.02
N GLY A 194 6.58 1.96 16.73
CA GLY A 194 6.08 3.29 17.10
C GLY A 194 6.35 4.42 16.10
N SER A 195 6.94 4.13 14.93
CA SER A 195 7.04 5.12 13.84
C SER A 195 5.65 5.65 13.46
N SER A 196 5.53 6.97 13.30
CA SER A 196 4.31 7.59 12.77
C SER A 196 4.39 7.70 11.25
N LEU A 197 3.25 7.64 10.57
CA LEU A 197 3.22 7.90 9.12
C LEU A 197 3.50 9.36 8.83
N ALA A 198 3.12 10.26 9.73
CA ALA A 198 3.38 11.70 9.61
C ALA A 198 4.90 12.00 9.47
N ASP A 199 5.73 11.37 10.29
CA ASP A 199 7.19 11.55 10.24
C ASP A 199 7.77 11.00 8.94
N VAL A 200 7.32 9.81 8.52
CA VAL A 200 7.71 9.18 7.25
C VAL A 200 7.34 10.08 6.07
N PHE A 201 6.14 10.64 6.05
CA PHE A 201 5.69 11.52 4.98
C PHE A 201 6.45 12.85 5.00
N ALA A 202 6.82 13.38 6.17
CA ALA A 202 7.65 14.58 6.29
C ALA A 202 9.05 14.34 5.70
N GLU A 203 9.71 13.24 6.05
CA GLU A 203 11.03 12.89 5.53
C GLU A 203 11.02 12.74 4.00
N VAL A 204 10.03 12.02 3.47
CA VAL A 204 9.90 11.85 2.01
C VAL A 204 9.61 13.19 1.32
N ARG A 205 8.79 14.07 1.92
CA ARG A 205 8.52 15.42 1.40
C ARG A 205 9.78 16.26 1.30
N ASP A 206 10.64 16.21 2.31
CA ASP A 206 11.90 16.95 2.31
C ASP A 206 12.82 16.48 1.17
N ILE A 207 12.93 15.17 0.95
CA ILE A 207 13.75 14.59 -0.12
C ILE A 207 13.24 14.98 -1.52
N ILE A 208 11.92 15.08 -1.71
CA ILE A 208 11.32 15.42 -3.02
C ILE A 208 11.04 16.92 -3.19
N SER A 209 11.34 17.75 -2.19
CA SER A 209 10.97 19.18 -2.14
C SER A 209 11.44 19.98 -3.36
N SER A 210 12.60 19.63 -3.95
CA SER A 210 13.15 20.29 -5.13
C SER A 210 12.58 19.77 -6.46
N ARG A 211 11.65 18.82 -6.46
CA ARG A 211 11.10 18.16 -7.65
C ARG A 211 9.71 18.72 -7.98
N ALA A 212 9.67 19.58 -8.99
CA ALA A 212 8.41 20.18 -9.45
C ALA A 212 7.38 19.10 -9.85
N GLY A 213 6.16 19.24 -9.32
CA GLY A 213 5.03 18.35 -9.60
C GLY A 213 5.03 17.05 -8.80
N TRP A 214 6.05 16.78 -7.98
CA TRP A 214 6.04 15.63 -7.08
C TRP A 214 5.25 15.95 -5.82
N GLY A 215 4.67 14.93 -5.20
CA GLY A 215 3.96 15.11 -3.93
C GLY A 215 3.59 13.78 -3.30
N ILE A 216 3.06 13.86 -2.08
CA ILE A 216 2.53 12.71 -1.35
C ILE A 216 1.02 12.88 -1.23
N LEU A 217 0.28 11.84 -1.59
CA LEU A 217 -1.13 11.70 -1.27
C LEU A 217 -1.27 10.87 -0.01
N GLU A 218 -1.81 11.45 1.06
CA GLU A 218 -2.09 10.73 2.30
C GLU A 218 -3.38 9.92 2.13
N GLN A 219 -3.26 8.79 1.45
CA GLN A 219 -4.34 7.86 1.16
C GLN A 219 -3.98 6.46 1.67
N ALA A 220 -5.00 5.70 2.05
CA ALA A 220 -4.87 4.31 2.44
C ALA A 220 -5.57 3.41 1.42
N HIS A 221 -4.86 2.42 0.87
CA HIS A 221 -5.40 1.53 -0.17
C HIS A 221 -5.16 0.05 0.15
N VAL A 222 -6.24 -0.72 0.30
CA VAL A 222 -6.17 -2.18 0.49
C VAL A 222 -6.09 -2.87 -0.87
N SER A 223 -5.06 -3.70 -1.08
CA SER A 223 -4.87 -4.37 -2.35
C SER A 223 -3.81 -5.47 -2.36
N HIS A 224 -3.65 -6.17 -3.49
CA HIS A 224 -2.60 -7.18 -3.65
C HIS A 224 -1.26 -6.59 -4.11
N PHE A 225 -0.20 -6.88 -3.36
CA PHE A 225 1.15 -6.51 -3.72
C PHE A 225 2.00 -7.76 -3.83
N GLN A 226 2.76 -7.83 -4.92
CA GLN A 226 3.71 -8.92 -5.15
C GLN A 226 5.06 -8.45 -4.65
N PHE A 227 5.33 -8.72 -3.37
CA PHE A 227 6.68 -8.62 -2.87
C PHE A 227 7.46 -9.83 -3.36
N HIS A 228 8.62 -9.58 -3.95
CA HIS A 228 9.66 -10.59 -4.05
C HIS A 228 10.29 -10.72 -2.66
N LYS A 229 9.53 -11.23 -1.68
CA LYS A 229 10.11 -11.59 -0.37
C LYS A 229 11.04 -12.76 -0.65
N ILE A 230 12.34 -12.51 -0.72
CA ILE A 230 13.34 -13.57 -0.58
C ILE A 230 13.34 -13.96 0.91
N ARG A 231 12.29 -14.63 1.37
CA ARG A 231 12.31 -15.40 2.63
C ARG A 231 12.83 -16.79 2.29
N MET A 232 14.14 -16.89 2.07
CA MET A 232 14.89 -18.15 2.11
C MET A 232 16.38 -17.81 1.98
N PHE A 233 17.04 -17.36 3.04
CA PHE A 233 18.46 -17.67 3.27
C PHE A 233 18.98 -17.33 4.68
N HIS A 234 18.11 -17.17 5.69
CA HIS A 234 18.57 -17.09 7.08
C HIS A 234 18.70 -18.46 7.77
N ASP A 235 18.22 -19.53 7.12
CA ASP A 235 18.24 -20.89 7.69
C ASP A 235 19.34 -21.80 7.10
N LEU A 236 19.98 -21.37 6.00
CA LEU A 236 21.05 -22.12 5.32
C LEU A 236 22.47 -21.69 5.72
N GLY A 237 22.60 -20.69 6.59
CA GLY A 237 23.89 -20.22 7.11
C GLY A 237 24.33 -20.85 8.44
N GLN A 238 23.50 -21.68 9.08
CA GLN A 238 23.82 -22.29 10.39
C GLN A 238 24.20 -23.77 10.34
N HIS A 239 24.41 -24.34 9.14
CA HIS A 239 24.87 -25.72 8.98
C HIS A 239 26.03 -25.86 7.97
N VAL A 240 27.05 -24.99 8.06
CA VAL A 240 28.38 -25.26 7.50
C VAL A 240 29.44 -24.96 8.55
#